data_AF-A0A2N7DGC0-F1
#
_entry.id   AF-A0A2N7DGC0-F1
#
_cell.length_a   1.000
_cell.length_b   1.000
_cell.length_c   1.000
_cell.angle_alpha   90.00
_cell.angle_beta   90.00
_cell.angle_gamma   90.00
#
_symmetry.space_group_name_H-M   'P 1'
#
loop_
_entity.id
_entity.type
_entity.pdbx_description
1 polymer ?
#
loop_
_entity_poly.entity_id
_entity_poly.type
_entity_poly.pdbx_seq_one_letter_code
_entity_poly.pdbx_strand_id
1 'polypeptide(L)'
;MHINNLLLIDADQFPLGHYFSAEELDYSYVIASSNNHHNLVKNNIYYGGETPSFAEAADTYLVLALEDALKNHSIDKITAATKDKKLMYMLINIVAWKNIKCPFIAHPHCQMISDKCVCEGIDFYHLSGHNSNYGKTLEHELTIHLRGYPLGLKFKTLARHFGMSRQYERLTRALDSLISKGEVACYNDVYFAHQPDTYQ
;
A
#
# COMPACT_ATOMS: atom_id res chain seq x y z
N MET A 1 20.35 10.24 -5.02
CA MET A 1 19.92 10.49 -6.40
C MET A 1 18.56 11.15 -6.37
N HIS A 2 18.30 12.09 -7.27
CA HIS A 2 17.00 12.76 -7.38
C HIS A 2 16.22 12.12 -8.55
N ILE A 3 14.95 11.85 -8.33
CA ILE A 3 14.07 11.14 -9.27
C ILE A 3 12.88 12.05 -9.60
N ASN A 4 12.77 12.45 -10.86
CA ASN A 4 11.67 13.31 -11.31
C ASN A 4 10.32 12.57 -11.31
N ASN A 5 10.32 11.30 -11.74
CA ASN A 5 9.12 10.46 -11.75
C ASN A 5 9.49 9.02 -11.36
N LEU A 6 8.92 8.53 -10.27
CA LEU A 6 8.97 7.12 -9.89
C LEU A 6 7.73 6.43 -10.46
N LEU A 7 7.92 5.46 -11.35
CA LEU A 7 6.85 4.69 -11.97
C LEU A 7 6.79 3.28 -11.36
N LEU A 8 5.72 3.00 -10.62
CA LEU A 8 5.43 1.70 -9.99
C LEU A 8 4.47 0.92 -10.89
N ILE A 9 4.83 -0.30 -11.30
CA ILE A 9 4.04 -1.06 -12.27
C ILE A 9 3.80 -2.48 -11.77
N ASP A 10 2.53 -2.83 -11.60
CA ASP A 10 2.08 -4.22 -11.59
C ASP A 10 2.01 -4.72 -13.04
N ALA A 11 3.10 -5.35 -13.49
CA ALA A 11 3.27 -5.74 -14.87
C ALA A 11 2.51 -7.03 -15.22
N ASP A 12 1.97 -7.77 -14.24
CA ASP A 12 1.00 -8.83 -14.51
C ASP A 12 -0.33 -8.24 -15.00
N GLN A 13 -0.68 -7.04 -14.53
CA GLN A 13 -1.91 -6.34 -14.94
C GLN A 13 -1.69 -5.34 -16.09
N PHE A 14 -0.49 -4.73 -16.15
CA PHE A 14 -0.07 -3.79 -17.18
C PHE A 14 1.30 -4.16 -17.76
N PRO A 15 1.39 -5.19 -18.61
CA PRO A 15 2.64 -5.55 -19.28
C PRO A 15 3.30 -4.37 -20.00
N LEU A 16 4.60 -4.19 -19.78
CA LEU A 16 5.36 -3.03 -20.26
C LEU A 16 5.31 -2.89 -21.78
N GLY A 17 5.44 -4.02 -22.48
CA GLY A 17 5.35 -4.11 -23.94
C GLY A 17 4.10 -3.48 -24.55
N HIS A 18 2.98 -3.53 -23.82
CA HIS A 18 1.64 -3.20 -24.32
C HIS A 18 1.14 -1.82 -23.90
N TYR A 19 1.45 -1.40 -22.67
CA TYR A 19 0.84 -0.22 -22.07
C TYR A 19 1.77 0.98 -21.97
N PHE A 20 3.07 0.82 -22.18
CA PHE A 20 4.03 1.90 -21.96
C PHE A 20 4.83 2.18 -23.22
N SER A 21 5.06 3.47 -23.47
CA SER A 21 5.98 3.92 -24.51
C SER A 21 7.44 3.78 -24.03
N ALA A 22 8.39 3.67 -24.95
CA ALA A 22 9.81 3.63 -24.56
C ALA A 22 10.23 4.95 -23.87
N GLU A 23 9.79 6.09 -24.41
CA GLU A 23 10.07 7.41 -23.84
C GLU A 23 9.60 7.51 -22.38
N GLU A 24 8.38 7.05 -22.09
CA GLU A 24 7.85 7.09 -20.72
C GLU A 24 8.69 6.30 -19.72
N LEU A 25 9.16 5.12 -20.13
CA LEU A 25 10.03 4.27 -19.31
C LEU A 25 11.42 4.88 -19.14
N ASP A 26 11.99 5.47 -20.20
CA ASP A 26 13.34 6.02 -20.20
C ASP A 26 13.44 7.34 -19.40
N TYR A 27 12.36 8.12 -19.32
CA TYR A 27 12.29 9.35 -18.52
C TYR A 27 11.86 9.12 -17.06
N SER A 28 11.61 7.88 -16.67
CA SER A 28 11.15 7.52 -15.33
C SER A 28 12.14 6.59 -14.63
N TYR A 29 12.19 6.66 -13.31
CA TYR A 29 12.73 5.56 -12.53
C TYR A 29 11.65 4.48 -12.42
N VAL A 30 11.85 3.34 -13.08
CA VAL A 30 10.84 2.28 -13.17
C VAL A 30 11.09 1.21 -12.12
N ILE A 31 10.03 0.87 -11.39
CA ILE A 31 9.96 -0.31 -10.53
C ILE A 31 8.75 -1.11 -11.00
N ALA A 32 9.00 -2.15 -11.79
CA ALA A 32 7.98 -3.07 -12.24
C ALA A 32 8.10 -4.43 -11.53
N SER A 33 6.97 -5.10 -11.34
CA SER A 33 6.91 -6.46 -10.77
C SER A 33 6.00 -7.35 -11.59
N SER A 34 6.39 -8.59 -11.82
CA SER A 34 5.57 -9.58 -12.51
C SER A 34 6.07 -10.99 -12.21
N ASN A 35 5.17 -11.96 -12.28
CA ASN A 35 5.55 -13.38 -12.26
C ASN A 35 6.00 -13.94 -13.62
N ASN A 36 6.09 -13.09 -14.64
CA ASN A 36 6.46 -13.45 -15.99
C ASN A 36 7.48 -12.46 -16.56
N HIS A 37 8.69 -12.93 -16.80
CA HIS A 37 9.78 -12.14 -17.40
C HIS A 37 9.35 -11.30 -18.61
N HIS A 38 8.51 -11.83 -19.50
CA HIS A 38 8.10 -11.14 -20.73
C HIS A 38 7.29 -9.87 -20.47
N ASN A 39 6.57 -9.79 -19.35
CA ASN A 39 5.80 -8.61 -18.99
C ASN A 39 6.70 -7.44 -18.56
N LEU A 40 7.95 -7.72 -18.17
CA LEU A 40 8.93 -6.76 -17.68
C LEU A 40 9.87 -6.23 -18.77
N VAL A 41 9.70 -6.69 -20.01
CA VAL A 41 10.57 -6.36 -21.13
C VAL A 41 9.88 -5.40 -22.10
N LYS A 42 10.59 -4.33 -22.48
CA LYS A 42 10.21 -3.44 -23.60
C LYS A 42 11.44 -3.22 -24.47
N ASN A 43 11.30 -3.42 -25.79
CA ASN A 43 12.39 -3.23 -26.75
C ASN A 43 13.70 -3.94 -26.37
N ASN A 44 13.60 -5.16 -25.82
CA ASN A 44 14.72 -5.97 -25.29
C ASN A 44 15.44 -5.37 -24.06
N ILE A 45 14.85 -4.37 -23.40
CA ILE A 45 15.32 -3.82 -22.12
C ILE A 45 14.42 -4.33 -21.00
N TYR A 46 15.02 -4.73 -19.88
CA TYR A 46 14.36 -5.29 -18.72
C TYR A 46 14.27 -4.24 -17.60
N TYR A 47 13.07 -4.04 -17.03
CA TYR A 47 12.76 -2.89 -16.17
C TYR A 47 12.23 -3.25 -14.76
N GLY A 48 12.39 -4.48 -14.26
CA GLY A 48 11.72 -4.85 -13.01
C GLY A 48 12.28 -6.04 -12.23
N GLY A 49 11.48 -6.54 -11.30
CA GLY A 49 11.75 -7.75 -10.53
C GLY A 49 10.80 -8.87 -10.93
N GLU A 50 11.35 -9.99 -11.38
CA GLU A 50 10.58 -11.21 -11.56
C GLU A 50 10.29 -11.83 -10.20
N THR A 51 9.01 -12.00 -9.89
CA THR A 51 8.53 -12.51 -8.60
C THR A 51 7.95 -13.92 -8.74
N PRO A 52 7.95 -14.74 -7.69
CA PRO A 52 7.34 -16.06 -7.76
C PRO A 52 5.83 -16.00 -8.04
N SER A 53 5.28 -17.06 -8.66
CA SER A 53 3.87 -17.15 -9.09
C SER A 53 2.88 -17.46 -7.96
N PHE A 54 2.99 -16.79 -6.81
CA PHE A 54 1.99 -16.88 -5.73
C PHE A 54 1.33 -15.52 -5.49
N ALA A 55 0.14 -15.55 -4.88
CA ALA A 55 -0.65 -14.34 -4.62
C ALA A 55 0.17 -13.33 -3.79
N GLU A 56 0.01 -12.04 -4.07
CA GLU A 56 0.64 -10.93 -3.33
C GLU A 56 2.17 -10.83 -3.43
N ALA A 57 2.86 -11.72 -4.16
CA ALA A 57 4.31 -11.64 -4.35
C ALA A 57 4.72 -10.32 -5.03
N ALA A 58 4.00 -9.95 -6.10
CA ALA A 58 4.23 -8.71 -6.84
C ALA A 58 3.88 -7.47 -6.01
N ASP A 59 2.77 -7.50 -5.27
CA ASP A 59 2.35 -6.43 -4.36
C ASP A 59 3.42 -6.16 -3.30
N THR A 60 3.93 -7.23 -2.69
CA THR A 60 4.97 -7.16 -1.65
C THR A 60 6.25 -6.57 -2.21
N TYR A 61 6.66 -6.99 -3.42
CA TYR A 61 7.82 -6.43 -4.09
C TYR A 61 7.68 -4.93 -4.31
N LEU A 62 6.55 -4.48 -4.88
CA LEU A 62 6.31 -3.06 -5.18
C LEU A 62 6.29 -2.20 -3.91
N VAL A 63 5.69 -2.71 -2.83
CA VAL A 63 5.67 -2.05 -1.52
C VAL A 63 7.09 -1.88 -0.97
N LEU A 64 7.87 -2.97 -0.91
CA LEU A 64 9.22 -2.92 -0.36
C LEU A 64 10.16 -2.04 -1.20
N ALA A 65 10.04 -2.12 -2.52
CA ALA A 65 10.83 -1.32 -3.45
C ALA A 65 10.47 0.17 -3.36
N LEU A 66 9.18 0.51 -3.18
CA LEU A 66 8.78 1.88 -2.89
C LEU A 66 9.36 2.38 -1.57
N GLU A 67 9.31 1.58 -0.51
CA GLU A 67 9.87 1.97 0.78
C GLU A 67 11.37 2.26 0.73
N ASP A 68 12.11 1.43 -0.02
CA ASP A 68 13.54 1.63 -0.23
C ASP A 68 13.82 2.88 -1.09
N ALA A 69 13.08 3.08 -2.18
CA ALA A 69 13.20 4.27 -3.02
C ALA A 69 12.96 5.56 -2.23
N LEU A 70 11.91 5.60 -1.40
CA LEU A 70 11.59 6.76 -0.55
C LEU A 70 12.63 7.02 0.54
N LYS A 71 13.41 5.99 0.94
CA LYS A 71 14.48 6.12 1.92
C LYS A 71 15.77 6.66 1.30
N ASN A 72 16.05 6.27 0.06
CA ASN A 72 17.34 6.50 -0.59
C ASN A 72 17.32 7.64 -1.62
N HIS A 73 16.15 8.10 -2.02
CA HIS A 73 15.97 9.06 -3.10
C HIS A 73 15.01 10.18 -2.73
N SER A 74 15.27 11.37 -3.30
CA SER A 74 14.30 12.46 -3.33
C SER A 74 13.47 12.28 -4.60
N ILE A 75 12.14 12.30 -4.46
CA ILE A 75 11.21 11.98 -5.54
C ILE A 75 10.22 13.14 -5.70
N ASP A 76 10.09 13.64 -6.93
CA ASP A 76 9.16 14.73 -7.25
C ASP A 76 7.73 14.23 -7.42
N LYS A 77 7.55 13.11 -8.13
CA LYS A 77 6.24 12.51 -8.42
C LYS A 77 6.29 10.99 -8.38
N ILE A 78 5.20 10.37 -7.93
CA ILE A 78 5.00 8.92 -7.99
C ILE A 78 3.79 8.62 -8.85
N THR A 79 3.97 7.75 -9.83
CA THR A 79 2.91 7.25 -10.71
C THR A 79 2.77 5.75 -10.50
N ALA A 80 1.55 5.25 -10.27
CA ALA A 80 1.30 3.83 -10.06
C ALA A 80 0.35 3.25 -11.12
N ALA A 81 0.73 2.12 -11.71
CA ALA A 81 -0.05 1.35 -12.67
C ALA A 81 -0.46 0.01 -12.07
N THR A 82 -1.65 -0.05 -11.48
CA THR A 82 -2.30 -1.29 -11.01
C THR A 82 -3.83 -1.13 -11.06
N LYS A 83 -4.54 -2.22 -11.32
CA LYS A 83 -5.99 -2.38 -11.18
C LYS A 83 -6.35 -2.88 -9.78
N ASP A 84 -5.38 -3.34 -9.01
CA ASP A 84 -5.57 -3.74 -7.63
C ASP A 84 -5.74 -2.50 -6.74
N LYS A 85 -6.97 -2.29 -6.28
CA LYS A 85 -7.31 -1.18 -5.38
C LYS A 85 -6.60 -1.29 -4.05
N LYS A 86 -6.43 -2.51 -3.51
CA LYS A 86 -5.75 -2.74 -2.23
C LYS A 86 -4.28 -2.36 -2.34
N LEU A 87 -3.60 -2.79 -3.40
CA LEU A 87 -2.22 -2.38 -3.68
C LEU A 87 -2.12 -0.85 -3.83
N MET A 88 -3.00 -0.23 -4.61
CA MET A 88 -3.03 1.22 -4.78
C MET A 88 -3.15 1.96 -3.44
N TYR A 89 -4.07 1.54 -2.57
CA TYR A 89 -4.21 2.11 -1.22
C TYR A 89 -2.96 1.89 -0.36
N MET A 90 -2.31 0.73 -0.43
CA MET A 90 -1.08 0.47 0.32
C MET A 90 0.04 1.43 -0.11
N LEU A 91 0.24 1.62 -1.42
CA LEU A 91 1.28 2.50 -1.96
C LEU A 91 1.05 3.97 -1.56
N ILE A 92 -0.20 4.46 -1.68
CA ILE A 92 -0.57 5.82 -1.25
C ILE A 92 -0.28 6.02 0.24
N ASN A 93 -0.68 5.05 1.07
CA ASN A 93 -0.50 5.13 2.52
C ASN A 93 0.98 5.21 2.91
N ILE A 94 1.86 4.47 2.24
CA ILE A 94 3.31 4.50 2.50
C ILE A 94 3.88 5.91 2.28
N VAL A 95 3.49 6.54 1.17
CA VAL A 95 3.96 7.89 0.80
C VAL A 95 3.46 8.92 1.80
N ALA A 96 2.17 8.86 2.15
CA ALA A 96 1.56 9.73 3.15
C ALA A 96 2.22 9.55 4.54
N TRP A 97 2.46 8.31 4.95
CA TRP A 97 3.06 7.98 6.25
C TRP A 97 4.50 8.48 6.41
N LYS A 98 5.29 8.47 5.34
CA LYS A 98 6.65 9.02 5.38
C LYS A 98 6.67 10.55 5.30
N ASN A 99 5.49 11.20 5.29
CA ASN A 99 5.32 12.65 5.21
C ASN A 99 6.04 13.26 4.00
N ILE A 100 6.06 12.51 2.89
CA ILE A 100 6.71 12.94 1.66
C ILE A 100 5.72 13.78 0.88
N LYS A 101 6.10 15.03 0.61
CA LYS A 101 5.31 15.97 -0.17
C LYS A 101 5.60 15.78 -1.66
N CYS A 102 5.16 14.67 -2.23
CA CYS A 102 5.18 14.41 -3.67
C CYS A 102 3.78 14.00 -4.16
N PRO A 103 3.33 14.45 -5.34
CA PRO A 103 2.07 13.99 -5.89
C PRO A 103 2.13 12.49 -6.16
N PHE A 104 1.09 11.79 -5.73
CA PHE A 104 0.86 10.39 -6.07
C PHE A 104 -0.31 10.31 -7.03
N ILE A 105 -0.10 9.69 -8.19
CA ILE A 105 -1.10 9.62 -9.26
C ILE A 105 -1.26 8.19 -9.79
N ALA A 106 -2.49 7.83 -10.15
CA ALA A 106 -2.74 6.62 -10.91
C ALA A 106 -2.34 6.84 -12.37
N HIS A 107 -1.77 5.82 -13.00
CA HIS A 107 -1.43 5.85 -14.42
C HIS A 107 -2.69 6.00 -15.29
N PRO A 108 -2.68 6.73 -16.42
CA PRO A 108 -3.87 6.93 -17.27
C PRO A 108 -4.55 5.62 -17.72
N HIS A 109 -3.78 4.55 -17.90
CA HIS A 109 -4.33 3.23 -18.26
C HIS A 109 -5.10 2.54 -17.12
N CYS A 110 -4.99 3.01 -15.88
CA CYS A 110 -5.72 2.42 -14.75
C CYS A 110 -7.23 2.64 -14.82
N GLN A 111 -7.74 3.61 -15.62
CA GLN A 111 -9.15 4.03 -15.70
C GLN A 111 -9.93 3.74 -14.39
N MET A 112 -9.42 4.27 -13.27
CA MET A 112 -10.19 4.25 -12.05
C MET A 112 -11.35 5.21 -12.23
N ILE A 113 -12.57 4.69 -12.39
CA ILE A 113 -13.80 5.48 -12.32
C ILE A 113 -13.90 6.06 -10.89
N SER A 114 -13.26 7.21 -10.69
CA SER A 114 -13.76 8.36 -9.92
C SER A 114 -12.74 9.50 -10.08
N ASP A 115 -13.18 10.62 -10.65
CA ASP A 115 -12.42 11.81 -11.05
C ASP A 115 -11.72 12.60 -9.93
N LYS A 116 -11.24 11.96 -8.85
CA LYS A 116 -10.62 12.65 -7.69
C LYS A 116 -9.47 11.88 -7.03
N CYS A 117 -8.48 11.43 -7.79
CA CYS A 117 -7.16 11.07 -7.23
C CYS A 117 -6.09 12.00 -7.79
N VAL A 118 -6.27 13.29 -7.54
CA VAL A 118 -5.17 14.26 -7.52
C VAL A 118 -4.87 14.44 -6.04
N CYS A 119 -3.74 13.92 -5.56
CA CYS A 119 -3.20 14.27 -4.25
C CYS A 119 -2.64 15.71 -4.29
N GLU A 120 -3.44 16.69 -4.71
CA GLU A 120 -3.21 18.10 -4.40
C GLU A 120 -3.90 18.35 -3.08
N GLY A 121 -3.10 18.35 -2.02
CA GLY A 121 -3.63 18.38 -0.66
C GLY A 121 -4.32 17.06 -0.34
N ILE A 122 -3.55 16.10 0.19
CA ILE A 122 -4.15 15.31 1.27
C ILE A 122 -4.29 16.32 2.42
N ASP A 123 -5.38 17.11 2.38
CA ASP A 123 -6.06 17.41 3.61
C ASP A 123 -6.20 16.04 4.25
N PHE A 124 -5.40 15.83 5.30
CA PHE A 124 -5.74 14.81 6.26
C PHE A 124 -7.25 15.00 6.45
N TYR A 125 -8.02 13.91 6.32
CA TYR A 125 -9.04 13.77 7.33
C TYR A 125 -8.25 13.81 8.64
N HIS A 126 -8.11 15.03 9.13
CA HIS A 126 -8.24 15.34 10.51
C HIS A 126 -9.52 14.58 10.88
N LEU A 127 -9.37 13.33 11.29
CA LEU A 127 -10.24 12.74 12.29
C LEU A 127 -9.93 13.43 13.64
N SER A 128 -9.68 14.75 13.63
CA SER A 128 -10.14 15.61 14.70
C SER A 128 -11.65 15.65 14.59
N GLY A 129 -12.30 14.82 15.38
CA GLY A 129 -13.70 15.03 15.73
C GLY A 129 -14.69 14.79 14.58
N HIS A 130 -14.76 13.57 14.06
CA HIS A 130 -16.10 13.07 13.78
C HIS A 130 -16.67 12.50 15.08
N ASN A 131 -17.45 13.36 15.73
CA ASN A 131 -18.59 12.96 16.52
C ASN A 131 -19.54 12.18 15.58
N SER A 132 -19.23 10.93 15.26
CA SER A 132 -20.16 10.04 14.57
C SER A 132 -20.84 9.18 15.61
N ASN A 133 -22.06 9.56 15.93
CA ASN A 133 -23.07 8.79 16.63
C ASN A 133 -23.39 7.48 15.88
N TYR A 134 -22.46 6.53 15.88
CA TYR A 134 -22.68 5.12 15.60
C TYR A 134 -21.73 4.34 16.50
N GLY A 135 -22.29 3.61 17.47
CA GLY A 135 -21.55 2.84 18.47
C GLY A 135 -20.76 1.67 17.86
N LYS A 136 -19.66 1.97 17.16
CA LYS A 136 -18.67 0.99 16.72
C LYS A 136 -17.49 1.04 17.69
N THR A 137 -17.16 -0.11 18.26
CA THR A 137 -16.11 -0.26 19.26
C THR A 137 -14.73 -0.14 18.63
N LEU A 138 -13.71 0.26 19.41
CA LEU A 138 -12.30 0.28 18.98
C LEU A 138 -11.85 -1.07 18.36
N GLU A 139 -12.40 -2.17 18.85
CA GLU A 139 -12.21 -3.52 18.30
C GLU A 139 -12.65 -3.63 16.83
N HIS A 140 -13.80 -3.07 16.48
CA HIS A 140 -14.31 -3.10 15.11
C HIS A 140 -13.38 -2.32 14.14
N GLU A 141 -12.88 -1.17 14.57
CA GLU A 141 -11.93 -0.38 13.79
C GLU A 141 -10.60 -1.09 13.62
N LEU A 142 -10.11 -1.76 14.68
CA LEU A 142 -8.89 -2.57 14.64
C LEU A 142 -9.01 -3.76 13.69
N THR A 143 -10.13 -4.48 13.72
CA THR A 143 -10.35 -5.61 12.84
C THR A 143 -10.42 -5.17 11.37
N ILE A 144 -11.11 -4.06 11.07
CA ILE A 144 -11.12 -3.49 9.70
C ILE A 144 -9.71 -3.13 9.26
N HIS A 145 -8.94 -2.46 10.13
CA HIS A 145 -7.57 -2.08 9.83
C HIS A 145 -6.70 -3.30 9.58
N LEU A 146 -6.66 -4.25 10.50
CA LEU A 146 -5.84 -5.45 10.39
C LEU A 146 -6.22 -6.34 9.19
N ARG A 147 -7.50 -6.39 8.80
CA ARG A 147 -7.94 -7.06 7.56
C ARG A 147 -7.40 -6.40 6.29
N GLY A 148 -7.12 -5.10 6.34
CA GLY A 148 -6.45 -4.37 5.26
C GLY A 148 -4.97 -4.72 5.09
N TYR A 149 -4.33 -5.33 6.10
CA TYR A 149 -2.91 -5.67 6.11
C TYR A 149 -2.71 -7.18 6.27
N PRO A 150 -2.66 -7.97 5.18
CA PRO A 150 -2.54 -9.44 5.24
C PRO A 150 -1.23 -9.92 5.88
N LEU A 151 -0.18 -9.09 5.82
CA LEU A 151 1.12 -9.35 6.48
C LEU A 151 1.14 -8.91 7.95
N GLY A 152 0.00 -8.46 8.46
CA GLY A 152 -0.15 -7.94 9.80
C GLY A 152 0.51 -6.59 10.02
N LEU A 153 0.27 -6.02 11.20
CA LEU A 153 0.81 -4.73 11.62
C LEU A 153 1.54 -4.85 12.94
N LYS A 154 2.71 -4.20 13.03
CA LYS A 154 3.40 -4.05 14.32
C LYS A 154 2.57 -3.22 15.28
N PHE A 155 2.63 -3.53 16.57
CA PHE A 155 1.94 -2.74 17.61
C PHE A 155 2.29 -1.26 17.53
N LYS A 156 3.57 -0.93 17.32
CA LYS A 156 4.03 0.45 17.18
C LYS A 156 3.37 1.17 16.00
N THR A 157 3.03 0.45 14.94
CA THR A 157 2.32 0.99 13.77
C THR A 157 0.85 1.23 14.11
N LEU A 158 0.18 0.28 14.77
CA LEU A 158 -1.19 0.46 15.27
C LEU A 158 -1.28 1.64 16.25
N ALA A 159 -0.39 1.69 17.25
CA ALA A 159 -0.38 2.74 18.27
C ALA A 159 -0.19 4.16 17.71
N ARG A 160 0.61 4.28 16.64
CA ARG A 160 0.77 5.53 15.89
C ARG A 160 -0.48 5.87 15.09
N HIS A 161 -1.08 4.88 14.42
CA HIS A 161 -2.25 5.05 13.58
C HIS A 161 -3.46 5.58 14.36
N PHE A 162 -3.76 5.00 15.52
CA PHE A 162 -4.88 5.42 16.34
C PHE A 162 -4.58 6.69 17.19
N GLY A 163 -3.40 7.30 17.05
CA GLY A 163 -3.02 8.48 17.84
C GLY A 163 -2.92 8.21 19.35
N MET A 164 -2.75 6.96 19.76
CA MET A 164 -3.00 6.48 21.12
C MET A 164 -1.79 6.61 22.05
N SER A 165 -0.93 7.62 21.87
CA SER A 165 0.25 7.82 22.74
C SER A 165 -0.09 7.95 24.24
N ARG A 166 -1.35 8.33 24.57
CA ARG A 166 -1.88 8.40 25.95
C ARG A 166 -2.91 7.31 26.31
N GLN A 167 -3.22 6.38 25.38
CA GLN A 167 -4.24 5.34 25.58
C GLN A 167 -3.76 3.97 25.10
N TYR A 168 -2.45 3.73 25.16
CA TYR A 168 -1.81 2.43 24.89
C TYR A 168 -2.56 1.27 25.54
N GLU A 169 -2.98 1.42 26.80
CA GLU A 169 -3.75 0.40 27.53
C GLU A 169 -5.09 0.05 26.88
N ARG A 170 -5.78 1.01 26.25
CA ARG A 170 -7.06 0.75 25.57
C ARG A 170 -6.84 -0.02 24.28
N LEU A 171 -5.79 0.32 23.53
CA LEU A 171 -5.40 -0.41 22.32
C LEU A 171 -4.96 -1.84 22.67
N THR A 172 -4.12 -2.01 23.69
CA THR A 172 -3.71 -3.33 24.17
C THR A 172 -4.91 -4.16 24.61
N ARG A 173 -5.82 -3.60 25.43
CA ARG A 173 -7.04 -4.33 25.86
C ARG A 173 -7.95 -4.72 24.70
N ALA A 174 -8.09 -3.86 23.69
CA ALA A 174 -8.88 -4.18 22.50
C ALA A 174 -8.22 -5.29 21.68
N LEU A 175 -6.90 -5.26 21.49
CA LEU A 175 -6.16 -6.33 20.83
C LEU A 175 -6.22 -7.64 21.61
N ASP A 176 -6.04 -7.62 22.93
CA ASP A 176 -6.17 -8.79 23.80
C ASP A 176 -7.60 -9.37 23.76
N SER A 177 -8.60 -8.50 23.70
CA SER A 177 -9.98 -8.95 23.53
C SER A 177 -10.22 -9.57 22.14
N LEU A 178 -9.63 -9.04 21.08
CA LEU A 178 -9.75 -9.63 19.73
C LEU A 178 -8.98 -10.95 19.61
N ILE A 179 -7.84 -11.07 20.29
CA ILE A 179 -7.06 -12.31 20.39
C ILE A 179 -7.84 -13.38 21.15
N SER A 180 -8.44 -13.03 22.29
CA SER A 180 -9.24 -13.99 23.06
C SER A 180 -10.52 -14.44 22.33
N LYS A 181 -11.06 -13.61 21.43
CA LYS A 181 -12.16 -13.97 20.52
C LYS A 181 -11.72 -14.78 19.28
N GLY A 182 -10.41 -14.94 19.06
CA GLY A 182 -9.87 -15.59 17.87
C GLY A 182 -10.04 -14.77 16.59
N GLU A 183 -10.34 -13.48 16.69
CA GLU A 183 -10.48 -12.58 15.53
C GLU A 183 -9.13 -12.04 15.04
N VAL A 184 -8.14 -12.00 15.93
CA VAL A 184 -6.79 -11.48 15.66
C VAL A 184 -5.75 -12.46 16.21
N ALA A 185 -4.70 -12.73 15.45
CA ALA A 185 -3.51 -13.44 15.91
C ALA A 185 -2.37 -12.45 16.16
N CYS A 186 -1.47 -12.77 17.09
CA CYS A 186 -0.26 -11.99 17.33
C CYS A 186 0.96 -12.91 17.30
N TYR A 187 1.99 -12.52 16.53
CA TYR A 187 3.28 -13.21 16.47
C TYR A 187 4.41 -12.18 16.40
N ASN A 188 5.37 -12.24 17.33
CA ASN A 188 6.51 -11.32 17.39
C ASN A 188 6.14 -9.83 17.25
N ASP A 189 5.15 -9.38 18.03
CA ASP A 189 4.64 -7.99 18.04
C ASP A 189 3.91 -7.57 16.74
N VAL A 190 3.62 -8.52 15.84
CA VAL A 190 2.83 -8.32 14.62
C VAL A 190 1.44 -8.92 14.81
N TYR A 191 0.42 -8.11 14.55
CA TYR A 191 -0.99 -8.48 14.71
C TYR A 191 -1.61 -8.74 13.35
N PHE A 192 -2.40 -9.80 13.22
CA PHE A 192 -3.04 -10.26 12.00
C PHE A 192 -4.52 -10.43 12.25
N ALA A 193 -5.40 -9.96 11.37
CA ALA A 193 -6.79 -10.36 11.45
C ALA A 193 -6.95 -11.76 10.88
N HIS A 194 -7.68 -12.63 11.57
CA HIS A 194 -8.17 -13.86 10.95
C HIS A 194 -9.11 -13.49 9.80
N GLN A 195 -8.78 -13.98 8.61
CA GLN A 195 -9.77 -14.03 7.53
C GLN A 195 -10.76 -15.15 7.90
N PRO A 196 -12.08 -14.91 7.84
CA PRO A 196 -13.02 -16.00 8.01
C PRO A 196 -12.72 -17.05 6.93
N ASP A 197 -12.55 -18.30 7.35
CA ASP A 197 -12.17 -19.41 6.47
C ASP A 197 -13.05 -19.44 5.22
N THR A 198 -12.52 -19.02 4.07
CA THR A 198 -13.12 -19.26 2.75
C THR A 198 -12.71 -20.63 2.23
N TYR A 199 -12.81 -21.65 3.08
CA TYR A 199 -12.70 -23.06 2.70
C TYR A 199 -13.97 -23.80 3.12
N GLN A 200 -14.92 -23.86 2.20
CA GLN A 200 -15.79 -25.02 2.00
C GLN A 200 -15.59 -25.52 0.57
#